data_AF-A0A0A8JJK4-F1
#
_entry.id   AF-A0A0A8JJK4-F1
#
_cell.length_a   1.000
_cell.length_b   1.000
_cell.length_c   1.000
_cell.angle_alpha   90.00
_cell.angle_beta   90.00
_cell.angle_gamma   90.00
#
_symmetry.space_group_name_H-M   'P 1'
#
loop_
_entity.id
_entity.type
_entity.pdbx_description
1 polymer ?
#
loop_
_entity_poly.entity_id
_entity_poly.type
_entity_poly.pdbx_seq_one_letter_code
_entity_poly.pdbx_strand_id
1 'polypeptide(L)'
;MTNRHWQGNDGYWGNHWQNPQYRRISLEQAIAIAQEQVPGNVVKAELDYDDGRLIYEIDIRTAQGLKYEVKVDANTGQVIRVKLD
;
A
#
# COMPACT_ATOMS: atom_id res chain seq x y z
N MET A 1 -36.89 11.23 1.57
CA MET A 1 -36.34 9.89 1.84
C MET A 1 -34.92 9.87 1.29
N THR A 2 -33.96 9.81 2.23
CA THR A 2 -32.50 9.46 2.17
C THR A 2 -31.69 9.60 0.87
N ASN A 3 -30.42 10.00 0.85
CA ASN A 3 -29.55 10.84 1.69
C ASN A 3 -28.25 11.04 0.86
N ARG A 4 -27.89 12.31 0.59
CA ARG A 4 -26.57 12.89 0.27
C ARG A 4 -25.50 12.09 -0.50
N HIS A 5 -25.33 12.50 -1.76
CA HIS A 5 -24.12 13.12 -2.34
C HIS A 5 -22.80 13.00 -1.54
N TRP A 6 -21.81 12.34 -2.15
CA TRP A 6 -20.38 12.54 -1.90
C TRP A 6 -19.72 13.01 -3.20
N GLN A 7 -19.57 14.32 -3.34
CA GLN A 7 -18.54 14.90 -4.18
C GLN A 7 -17.28 15.03 -3.31
N GLY A 8 -16.25 14.25 -3.63
CA GLY A 8 -14.88 14.44 -3.18
C GLY A 8 -14.02 14.60 -4.42
N ASN A 9 -13.92 15.84 -4.88
CA ASN A 9 -12.95 16.28 -5.88
C ASN A 9 -11.65 16.58 -5.14
N ASP A 10 -10.68 15.68 -5.20
CA ASP A 10 -9.24 15.92 -4.98
C ASP A 10 -8.54 14.96 -5.95
N GLY A 11 -8.06 15.36 -7.12
CA GLY A 11 -7.03 16.38 -7.28
C GLY A 11 -5.74 15.63 -7.64
N TYR A 12 -5.33 15.73 -8.90
CA TYR A 12 -3.94 15.59 -9.36
C TYR A 12 -2.98 14.76 -8.48
N TRP A 13 -2.79 13.49 -8.80
CA TRP A 13 -1.44 12.91 -8.67
C TRP A 13 -0.81 12.90 -10.06
N GLY A 14 -0.66 14.13 -10.58
CA GLY A 14 0.11 14.38 -11.77
C GLY A 14 1.54 13.89 -11.58
N ASN A 15 2.13 13.45 -12.69
CA ASN A 15 3.56 13.32 -12.87
C ASN A 15 4.28 14.60 -12.39
N HIS A 16 4.66 14.69 -11.12
CA HIS A 16 5.65 15.64 -10.60
C HIS A 16 6.16 15.18 -9.22
N TRP A 17 7.08 14.21 -9.23
CA TRP A 17 8.10 14.06 -8.18
C TRP A 17 9.44 13.90 -8.89
N GLN A 18 10.05 15.04 -9.20
CA GLN A 18 11.39 15.12 -9.75
C GLN A 18 12.39 14.62 -8.69
N ASN A 19 12.95 13.43 -8.86
CA ASN A 19 14.33 13.14 -8.44
C ASN A 19 14.92 11.91 -9.17
N PRO A 20 15.76 12.08 -10.21
CA PRO A 20 16.23 10.98 -11.05
C PRO A 20 17.50 10.27 -10.52
N GLN A 21 17.73 10.18 -9.22
CA GLN A 21 18.96 9.58 -8.66
C GLN A 21 18.65 8.83 -7.35
N TYR A 22 18.29 7.53 -7.44
CA TYR A 22 17.98 6.53 -6.38
C TYR A 22 16.46 6.25 -6.14
N ARG A 23 15.82 5.15 -6.62
CA ARG A 23 15.94 3.68 -6.39
C ARG A 23 14.94 3.01 -5.40
N ARG A 24 13.72 3.54 -5.14
CA ARG A 24 12.65 2.85 -4.33
C ARG A 24 11.24 3.27 -4.74
N ILE A 25 10.24 2.39 -4.59
CA ILE A 25 8.82 2.72 -4.74
C ILE A 25 8.31 3.51 -3.53
N SER A 26 7.22 4.27 -3.68
CA SER A 26 6.60 5.01 -2.56
C SER A 26 5.72 4.11 -1.69
N LEU A 27 5.40 4.58 -0.47
CA LEU A 27 4.45 3.90 0.43
C LEU A 27 3.06 3.78 -0.23
N GLU A 28 2.60 4.81 -0.94
CA GLU A 28 1.32 4.79 -1.66
C GLU A 28 1.32 3.76 -2.79
N GLN A 29 2.43 3.62 -3.52
CA GLN A 29 2.60 2.58 -4.53
C GLN A 29 2.58 1.18 -3.89
N ALA A 30 3.26 1.01 -2.75
CA ALA A 30 3.26 -0.26 -2.02
C ALA A 30 1.85 -0.62 -1.50
N ILE A 31 1.09 0.36 -1.01
CA ILE A 31 -0.31 0.19 -0.59
C ILE A 31 -1.18 -0.25 -1.78
N ALA A 32 -1.05 0.40 -2.94
CA ALA A 32 -1.80 0.03 -4.13
C ALA A 32 -1.50 -1.43 -4.54
N ILE A 33 -0.21 -1.81 -4.58
CA ILE A 33 0.22 -3.17 -4.88
C ILE A 33 -0.34 -4.17 -3.86
N ALA A 34 -0.33 -3.83 -2.56
CA ALA A 34 -0.85 -4.70 -1.51
C ALA A 34 -2.38 -4.89 -1.62
N GLN A 35 -3.12 -3.84 -1.94
CA GLN A 35 -4.57 -3.90 -2.13
C GLN A 35 -4.99 -4.67 -3.39
N GLU A 36 -4.13 -4.73 -4.41
CA GLU A 36 -4.32 -5.62 -5.56
C GLU A 36 -4.22 -7.11 -5.15
N GLN A 37 -3.39 -7.44 -4.16
CA GLN A 37 -3.27 -8.81 -3.64
C GLN A 37 -4.38 -9.17 -2.66
N VAL A 38 -4.72 -8.25 -1.75
CA VAL A 38 -5.73 -8.45 -0.72
C VAL A 38 -6.69 -7.26 -0.72
N PRO A 39 -7.90 -7.40 -1.28
CA PRO A 39 -8.91 -6.37 -1.21
C PRO A 39 -9.34 -6.11 0.24
N GLY A 40 -9.22 -4.87 0.69
CA GLY A 40 -9.62 -4.49 2.04
C GLY A 40 -9.15 -3.11 2.46
N ASN A 41 -9.38 -2.80 3.73
CA ASN A 41 -8.96 -1.55 4.34
C ASN A 41 -7.55 -1.69 4.89
N VAL A 42 -6.65 -0.83 4.44
CA VAL A 42 -5.30 -0.74 5.03
C VAL A 42 -5.44 -0.16 6.42
N VAL A 43 -5.00 -0.91 7.42
CA VAL A 43 -5.04 -0.49 8.84
C VAL A 43 -3.67 -0.06 9.35
N LYS A 44 -2.60 -0.47 8.67
CA LYS A 44 -1.22 -0.09 8.97
C LYS A 44 -0.37 -0.18 7.71
N ALA A 45 0.57 0.74 7.54
CA ALA A 45 1.56 0.67 6.46
C ALA A 45 2.87 1.31 6.96
N GLU A 46 3.94 0.52 7.02
CA GLU A 46 5.23 0.94 7.57
C GLU A 46 6.38 0.47 6.69
N LEU A 47 7.50 1.20 6.75
CA LEU A 47 8.75 0.82 6.11
C LEU A 47 9.63 0.13 7.14
N ASP A 48 10.06 -1.08 6.84
CA ASP A 48 10.89 -1.91 7.70
C ASP A 48 12.13 -2.43 6.95
N TYR A 49 13.10 -2.96 7.69
CA TYR A 49 14.33 -3.53 7.15
C TYR A 49 14.52 -4.95 7.68
N ASP A 50 14.28 -5.93 6.82
CA ASP A 50 14.25 -7.36 7.14
C ASP A 50 15.24 -8.12 6.22
N ASP A 51 16.08 -8.98 6.79
CA ASP A 51 17.08 -9.78 6.05
C ASP A 51 17.95 -8.99 5.04
N GLY A 52 18.35 -7.77 5.40
CA GLY A 52 19.18 -6.93 4.52
C GLY A 52 18.39 -6.27 3.39
N ARG A 53 17.06 -6.28 3.45
CA ARG A 53 16.16 -5.73 2.44
C ARG A 53 15.23 -4.73 3.09
N LEU A 54 15.02 -3.62 2.39
CA LEU A 54 14.02 -2.64 2.79
C LEU A 54 12.67 -3.08 2.24
N ILE A 55 11.67 -3.18 3.10
CA ILE A 55 10.35 -3.69 2.79
C ILE A 55 9.27 -2.74 3.30
N TYR A 56 8.17 -2.63 2.59
CA TYR A 56 6.94 -2.09 3.12
C TYR A 56 6.11 -3.23 3.70
N GLU A 57 5.67 -3.10 4.96
CA GLU A 57 4.72 -3.99 5.60
C GLU A 57 3.36 -3.29 5.65
N ILE A 58 2.36 -3.91 5.03
CA ILE A 58 1.00 -3.38 4.91
C ILE A 58 0.03 -4.37 5.55
N ASP A 59 -0.65 -3.92 6.60
CA ASP A 59 -1.74 -4.67 7.22
C ASP A 59 -3.06 -4.28 6.57
N ILE A 60 -3.80 -5.28 6.07
CA ILE A 60 -5.09 -5.11 5.42
C ILE A 60 -6.15 -5.91 6.17
N ARG A 61 -7.24 -5.24 6.54
CA ARG A 61 -8.43 -5.88 7.08
C ARG A 61 -9.47 -6.07 5.98
N THR A 62 -9.81 -7.33 5.71
CA THR A 62 -10.81 -7.66 4.68
C THR A 62 -12.24 -7.39 5.17
N ALA A 63 -13.20 -7.40 4.25
CA ALA A 63 -14.62 -7.28 4.59
C ALA A 63 -15.12 -8.43 5.48
N GLN A 64 -14.47 -9.60 5.44
CA GLN A 64 -14.77 -10.72 6.35
C GLN A 64 -14.15 -10.54 7.75
N GLY A 65 -13.43 -9.44 7.98
CA GLY A 65 -12.79 -9.14 9.25
C GLY A 65 -11.43 -9.82 9.47
N LEU A 66 -10.92 -10.54 8.47
CA LEU A 66 -9.60 -11.16 8.49
C LEU A 66 -8.49 -10.11 8.33
N LYS A 67 -7.36 -10.32 9.00
CA LYS A 67 -6.19 -9.44 8.88
C LYS A 67 -5.11 -10.15 8.05
N TYR A 68 -4.63 -9.48 7.03
CA TYR A 68 -3.51 -9.94 6.22
C TYR A 68 -2.35 -8.97 6.36
N GLU A 69 -1.15 -9.52 6.45
CA GLU A 69 0.11 -8.81 6.33
C GLU A 69 0.66 -9.04 4.92
N VAL A 70 0.94 -7.95 4.22
CA VAL A 70 1.55 -7.95 2.88
C VAL A 70 2.90 -7.26 2.95
N LYS A 71 3.98 -7.98 2.63
CA LYS A 71 5.34 -7.43 2.54
C LYS A 71 5.69 -7.16 1.09
N VAL A 72 6.10 -5.92 0.77
CA VAL A 72 6.47 -5.47 -0.58
C VAL A 72 7.91 -4.96 -0.56
N ASP A 73 8.75 -5.39 -1.49
CA ASP A 73 10.12 -4.91 -1.62
C ASP A 73 10.13 -3.40 -1.96
N ALA A 74 10.74 -2.58 -1.11
CA ALA A 74 10.72 -1.14 -1.28
C ALA A 74 11.55 -0.67 -2.48
N ASN A 75 12.53 -1.45 -2.96
CA ASN A 75 13.35 -1.05 -4.11
C ASN A 75 12.70 -1.37 -5.46
N THR A 76 11.92 -2.45 -5.51
CA THR A 76 11.41 -3.05 -6.76
C THR A 76 9.89 -3.09 -6.87
N GLY A 77 9.16 -3.00 -5.76
CA GLY A 77 7.71 -3.18 -5.71
C GLY A 77 7.23 -4.62 -5.79
N GLN A 78 8.13 -5.60 -5.69
CA GLN A 78 7.75 -7.01 -5.71
C GLN A 78 7.07 -7.41 -4.39
N VAL A 79 5.95 -8.13 -4.48
CA VAL A 79 5.32 -8.73 -3.30
C VAL A 79 6.18 -9.90 -2.83
N ILE A 80 6.77 -9.77 -1.65
CA ILE A 80 7.63 -10.80 -1.04
C ILE A 80 6.79 -11.81 -0.29
N ARG A 81 5.73 -11.35 0.40
CA ARG A 81 4.91 -12.20 1.26
C ARG A 81 3.49 -11.69 1.35
N VAL A 82 2.54 -12.63 1.40
CA VAL A 82 1.17 -12.40 1.84
C VAL A 82 0.88 -13.46 2.91
N LYS A 83 0.47 -13.02 4.09
CA LYS A 83 0.21 -13.92 5.22
C LYS A 83 -1.08 -13.51 5.92
N LEU A 84 -1.93 -14.48 6.24
CA LEU A 84 -3.03 -14.28 7.18
C LEU A 84 -2.45 -14.24 8.60
N ASP A 85 -2.79 -13.21 9.36
CA ASP A 85 -2.44 -13.06 10.78
C ASP A 85 -3.36 -13.88 11.69
#